data_AF-A0A4P5W2N5-F1
#
_entry.id   AF-A0A4P5W2N5-F1
#
_cell.length_a   1.000
_cell.length_b   1.000
_cell.length_c   1.000
_cell.angle_alpha   90.00
_cell.angle_beta   90.00
_cell.angle_gamma   90.00
#
_symmetry.space_group_name_H-M   'P 1'
#
loop_
_entity.id
_entity.type
_entity.pdbx_description
1 polymer ?
#
loop_
_entity_poly.entity_id
_entity_poly.type
_entity_poly.pdbx_seq_one_letter_code
_entity_poly.pdbx_strand_id
1 'polypeptide(L)'
;MHGAGIEATPAGAAPRVKPFPVDPEVMGRIRPMQYRDADRVAELHHAAMGNSLWALLGVNFLSSLYRALVDCPIFFGFVYVEDADVKGFIAGTTDTAGMYDFVVKRRAMFVGPAALRGLVRRPRVAVKLLETARYFGVSGASDVTAESLFCSFVEDLRGKRVSGHINKVLFDELYARGKSHVKITTEVDNEGANRQLQSWGFEQRGTFRFYGKEMVTYVLDLGASPRVERISRHPTV
;
A
#
# COMPACT_ATOMS: atom_id res chain seq x y z
N MET A 1 -32.23 0.21 -31.63
CA MET A 1 -32.28 0.07 -30.16
C MET A 1 -31.91 -1.36 -29.79
N HIS A 2 -30.71 -1.60 -29.29
CA HIS A 2 -30.32 -2.88 -28.68
C HIS A 2 -29.53 -2.52 -27.42
N GLY A 3 -30.23 -2.50 -26.28
CA GLY A 3 -29.62 -2.34 -24.97
C GLY A 3 -29.17 -3.72 -24.49
N ALA A 4 -27.86 -3.96 -24.46
CA ALA A 4 -27.29 -5.08 -23.75
C ALA A 4 -27.43 -4.80 -22.25
N GLY A 5 -28.39 -5.45 -21.60
CA GLY A 5 -28.54 -5.43 -20.15
C GLY A 5 -27.36 -6.17 -19.51
N ILE A 6 -26.64 -5.45 -18.64
CA ILE A 6 -25.66 -6.07 -17.74
C ILE A 6 -26.48 -6.78 -16.66
N GLU A 7 -26.55 -8.10 -16.71
CA GLU A 7 -27.09 -8.90 -15.62
C GLU A 7 -26.16 -8.77 -14.40
N ALA A 8 -26.61 -8.00 -13.41
CA ALA A 8 -26.01 -8.01 -12.09
C ALA A 8 -26.24 -9.39 -11.46
N THR A 9 -25.18 -10.18 -11.36
CA THR A 9 -25.19 -11.43 -10.60
C THR A 9 -25.62 -11.12 -9.16
N PRO A 10 -26.58 -11.86 -8.57
CA PRO A 10 -27.02 -11.60 -7.20
C PRO A 10 -25.83 -11.76 -6.25
N ALA A 11 -25.58 -10.71 -5.45
CA ALA A 11 -24.57 -10.71 -4.41
C ALA A 11 -24.91 -11.80 -3.38
N GLY A 12 -24.30 -12.99 -3.52
CA GLY A 12 -24.31 -14.00 -2.48
C GLY A 12 -23.81 -13.37 -1.18
N ALA A 13 -24.50 -13.64 -0.07
CA ALA A 13 -24.13 -13.11 1.24
C ALA A 13 -22.63 -13.27 1.46
N ALA A 14 -21.92 -12.15 1.61
CA ALA A 14 -20.47 -12.15 1.77
C ALA A 14 -20.11 -13.14 2.89
N PRO A 15 -19.15 -14.04 2.67
CA PRO A 15 -18.77 -15.02 3.70
C PRO A 15 -18.42 -14.26 4.97
N ARG A 16 -19.08 -14.62 6.09
CA ARG A 16 -18.87 -13.95 7.39
C ARG A 16 -17.40 -14.07 7.78
N VAL A 17 -16.66 -12.97 7.64
CA VAL A 17 -15.27 -12.86 8.04
C VAL A 17 -15.19 -13.05 9.55
N LYS A 18 -14.36 -13.99 10.01
CA LYS A 18 -14.11 -14.19 11.44
C LYS A 18 -13.17 -13.10 11.98
N PRO A 19 -13.28 -12.74 13.27
CA PRO A 19 -12.29 -11.88 13.94
C PRO A 19 -10.87 -12.38 13.72
N PHE A 20 -9.92 -11.45 13.61
CA PHE A 20 -8.53 -11.80 13.36
C PHE A 20 -7.86 -12.21 14.68
N PRO A 21 -7.35 -13.45 14.82
CA PRO A 21 -6.63 -13.85 16.03
C PRO A 21 -5.31 -13.09 16.09
N VAL A 22 -5.16 -12.23 17.09
CA VAL A 22 -3.95 -11.46 17.34
C VAL A 22 -2.94 -12.31 18.11
N ASP A 23 -1.76 -12.45 17.53
CA ASP A 23 -0.56 -13.01 18.15
C ASP A 23 0.23 -11.86 18.80
N PRO A 24 0.32 -11.81 20.15
CA PRO A 24 1.04 -10.76 20.85
C PRO A 24 2.54 -10.71 20.54
N GLU A 25 3.16 -11.86 20.24
CA GLU A 25 4.59 -11.93 19.93
C GLU A 25 4.88 -11.27 18.58
N VAL A 26 4.04 -11.56 17.57
CA VAL A 26 4.13 -10.92 16.26
C VAL A 26 3.82 -9.42 16.36
N MET A 27 2.78 -9.04 17.10
CA MET A 27 2.44 -7.61 17.31
C MET A 27 3.54 -6.84 18.03
N GLY A 28 4.20 -7.46 19.03
CA GLY A 28 5.30 -6.83 19.78
C GLY A 28 6.53 -6.50 18.93
N ARG A 29 6.66 -7.12 17.76
CA ARG A 29 7.72 -6.87 16.77
C ARG A 29 7.34 -5.83 15.71
N ILE A 30 6.09 -5.36 15.71
CA ILE A 30 5.63 -4.33 14.79
C ILE A 30 5.74 -2.98 15.47
N ARG A 31 6.41 -2.04 14.80
CA ARG A 31 6.51 -0.66 15.26
C ARG A 31 6.32 0.31 14.11
N PRO A 32 6.04 1.58 14.40
CA PRO A 32 6.07 2.61 13.39
C PRO A 32 7.41 2.68 12.66
N MET A 33 7.33 2.95 11.37
CA MET A 33 8.47 3.26 10.52
C MET A 33 9.09 4.57 10.97
N GLN A 34 10.41 4.62 11.00
CA GLN A 34 11.20 5.79 11.35
C GLN A 34 12.15 6.14 10.20
N TYR A 35 12.70 7.35 10.24
CA TYR A 35 13.66 7.82 9.25
C TYR A 35 14.82 6.84 9.02
N ARG A 36 15.32 6.20 10.08
CA ARG A 36 16.42 5.22 10.02
C ARG A 36 16.08 3.93 9.26
N ASP A 37 14.80 3.60 9.14
CA ASP A 37 14.36 2.37 8.47
C ASP A 37 14.29 2.54 6.95
N ALA A 38 14.32 3.77 6.45
CA ALA A 38 14.02 4.09 5.06
C ALA A 38 14.93 3.36 4.05
N ASP A 39 16.21 3.19 4.36
CA ASP A 39 17.12 2.46 3.48
C ASP A 39 16.75 0.98 3.38
N ARG A 40 16.48 0.34 4.53
CA ARG A 40 16.10 -1.07 4.56
C ARG A 40 14.73 -1.31 3.92
N VAL A 41 13.78 -0.41 4.15
CA VAL A 41 12.46 -0.42 3.52
C VAL A 41 12.58 -0.25 1.99
N ALA A 42 13.46 0.64 1.53
CA ALA A 42 13.71 0.85 0.11
C ALA A 42 14.27 -0.40 -0.57
N GLU A 43 15.18 -1.13 0.09
CA GLU A 43 15.69 -2.42 -0.39
C GLU A 43 14.57 -3.47 -0.48
N LEU A 44 13.76 -3.62 0.57
CA LEU A 44 12.63 -4.57 0.59
C LEU A 44 11.59 -4.24 -0.47
N HIS A 45 11.31 -2.96 -0.70
CA HIS A 45 10.43 -2.50 -1.76
C HIS A 45 11.02 -2.89 -3.12
N HIS A 46 12.29 -2.54 -3.38
CA HIS A 46 12.93 -2.83 -4.65
C HIS A 46 13.06 -4.34 -4.91
N ALA A 47 13.30 -5.15 -3.89
CA ALA A 47 13.39 -6.61 -4.02
C ALA A 47 12.04 -7.23 -4.42
N ALA A 48 10.95 -6.82 -3.77
CA ALA A 48 9.62 -7.38 -4.06
C ALA A 48 8.97 -6.79 -5.31
N MET A 49 9.25 -5.53 -5.60
CA MET A 49 8.53 -4.75 -6.61
C MET A 49 9.50 -4.02 -7.55
N GLY A 50 10.65 -4.59 -7.88
CA GLY A 50 11.71 -3.97 -8.69
C GLY A 50 11.26 -3.47 -10.07
N ASN A 51 10.15 -4.02 -10.58
CA ASN A 51 9.53 -3.62 -11.84
C ASN A 51 8.45 -2.54 -11.68
N SER A 52 8.12 -2.14 -10.44
CA SER A 52 7.25 -0.98 -10.18
C SER A 52 7.95 0.30 -10.63
N LEU A 53 7.16 1.27 -11.06
CA LEU A 53 7.68 2.52 -11.62
C LEU A 53 8.66 3.24 -10.69
N TRP A 54 8.40 3.15 -9.38
CA TRP A 54 9.17 3.78 -8.32
C TRP A 54 10.48 3.06 -8.08
N ALA A 55 10.42 1.73 -8.03
CA ALA A 55 11.61 0.91 -7.91
C ALA A 55 12.52 1.02 -9.13
N LEU A 56 11.98 1.30 -10.32
CA LEU A 56 12.78 1.54 -11.53
C LEU A 56 13.73 2.74 -11.41
N LEU A 57 13.41 3.75 -10.58
CA LEU A 57 14.30 4.87 -10.27
C LEU A 57 15.45 4.50 -9.30
N GLY A 58 15.36 3.32 -8.69
CA GLY A 58 16.40 2.70 -7.89
C GLY A 58 16.24 2.90 -6.38
N VAL A 59 17.01 2.10 -5.62
CA VAL A 59 16.97 2.06 -4.15
C VAL A 59 17.25 3.44 -3.53
N ASN A 60 18.22 4.20 -4.05
CA ASN A 60 18.51 5.54 -3.51
C ASN A 60 17.33 6.51 -3.62
N PHE A 61 16.55 6.44 -4.70
CA PHE A 61 15.34 7.24 -4.84
C PHE A 61 14.28 6.80 -3.82
N LEU A 62 14.06 5.50 -3.68
CA LEU A 62 13.13 4.95 -2.70
C LEU A 62 13.53 5.33 -1.27
N SER A 63 14.82 5.27 -0.92
CA SER A 63 15.34 5.71 0.38
C SER A 63 15.00 7.17 0.66
N SER A 64 15.31 8.07 -0.28
CA SER A 64 14.98 9.50 -0.14
C SER A 64 13.48 9.74 -0.05
N LEU A 65 12.69 8.98 -0.80
CA LEU A 65 11.23 9.06 -0.74
C LEU A 65 10.69 8.63 0.62
N TYR A 66 11.07 7.45 1.14
CA TYR A 66 10.58 6.99 2.43
C TYR A 66 11.01 7.92 3.57
N ARG A 67 12.22 8.47 3.52
CA ARG A 67 12.66 9.56 4.43
C ARG A 67 11.76 10.80 4.36
N ALA A 68 11.29 11.17 3.17
CA ALA A 68 10.36 12.29 3.01
C ALA A 68 8.95 11.94 3.49
N LEU A 69 8.50 10.70 3.28
CA LEU A 69 7.15 10.24 3.60
C LEU A 69 6.94 10.03 5.09
N VAL A 70 7.94 9.61 5.87
CA VAL A 70 7.81 9.48 7.33
C VAL A 70 7.44 10.80 8.03
N ASP A 71 7.75 11.94 7.41
CA ASP A 71 7.37 13.27 7.90
C ASP A 71 6.01 13.76 7.35
N CYS A 72 5.33 12.97 6.52
CA CYS A 72 4.06 13.34 5.90
C CYS A 72 2.90 13.00 6.86
N PRO A 73 2.08 13.98 7.29
CA PRO A 73 1.05 13.76 8.33
C PRO A 73 -0.07 12.78 7.93
N ILE A 74 -0.22 12.53 6.63
CA ILE A 74 -1.23 11.67 6.04
C ILE A 74 -0.68 10.32 5.59
N PHE A 75 0.64 10.09 5.74
CA PHE A 75 1.31 8.83 5.46
C PHE A 75 1.49 8.03 6.75
N PHE A 76 1.34 6.71 6.64
CA PHE A 76 1.53 5.78 7.73
C PHE A 76 2.44 4.65 7.28
N GLY A 77 3.58 4.50 7.96
CA GLY A 77 4.50 3.40 7.74
C GLY A 77 4.64 2.55 9.00
N PHE A 78 4.63 1.23 8.85
CA PHE A 78 4.96 0.30 9.92
C PHE A 78 5.99 -0.72 9.42
N VAL A 79 6.86 -1.16 10.33
CA VAL A 79 7.90 -2.15 10.07
C VAL A 79 7.77 -3.31 11.04
N TYR A 80 8.09 -4.51 10.57
CA TYR A 80 8.27 -5.70 11.38
C TYR A 80 9.76 -5.96 11.59
N VAL A 81 10.17 -6.12 12.84
CA VAL A 81 11.58 -6.19 13.24
C VAL A 81 11.89 -7.50 13.96
N GLU A 82 12.93 -8.21 13.51
CA GLU A 82 13.54 -9.36 14.18
C GLU A 82 15.04 -9.12 14.26
N ASP A 83 15.65 -9.40 15.42
CA ASP A 83 17.10 -9.25 15.65
C ASP A 83 17.65 -7.87 15.25
N ALA A 84 16.88 -6.82 15.54
CA ALA A 84 17.15 -5.42 15.16
C ALA A 84 17.17 -5.11 13.64
N ASP A 85 16.85 -6.08 12.77
CA ASP A 85 16.71 -5.87 11.33
C ASP A 85 15.23 -5.75 10.92
N VAL A 86 14.95 -4.85 9.98
CA VAL A 86 13.61 -4.74 9.39
C VAL A 86 13.45 -5.86 8.37
N LYS A 87 12.53 -6.78 8.67
CA LYS A 87 12.23 -7.96 7.83
C LYS A 87 10.98 -7.78 6.97
N GLY A 88 10.20 -6.74 7.21
CA GLY A 88 9.03 -6.42 6.40
C GLY A 88 8.45 -5.07 6.76
N PHE A 89 7.60 -4.55 5.88
CA PHE A 89 6.95 -3.27 6.09
C PHE A 89 5.60 -3.21 5.40
N ILE A 90 4.78 -2.25 5.85
CA ILE A 90 3.58 -1.81 5.16
C ILE A 90 3.55 -0.28 5.16
N ALA A 91 3.02 0.28 4.08
CA ALA A 91 2.84 1.71 3.90
C ALA A 91 1.43 2.00 3.37
N GLY A 92 0.78 2.99 3.97
CA GLY A 92 -0.53 3.48 3.52
C GLY A 92 -0.68 4.98 3.74
N THR A 93 -1.80 5.53 3.28
CA THR A 93 -2.11 6.95 3.36
C THR A 93 -3.61 7.16 3.50
N THR A 94 -4.01 8.28 4.11
CA THR A 94 -5.41 8.74 4.11
C THR A 94 -5.82 9.40 2.79
N ASP A 95 -4.86 9.86 2.00
CA ASP A 95 -5.06 10.49 0.70
C ASP A 95 -3.78 10.35 -0.15
N THR A 96 -3.87 9.52 -1.18
CA THR A 96 -2.77 9.30 -2.11
C THR A 96 -2.37 10.58 -2.83
N ALA A 97 -3.32 11.34 -3.38
CA ALA A 97 -3.03 12.57 -4.11
C ALA A 97 -2.41 13.65 -3.20
N GLY A 98 -2.94 13.81 -1.99
CA GLY A 98 -2.36 14.70 -0.98
C GLY A 98 -0.92 14.31 -0.59
N MET A 99 -0.64 13.01 -0.45
CA MET A 99 0.70 12.50 -0.13
C MET A 99 1.69 12.82 -1.26
N TYR A 100 1.27 12.63 -2.50
CA TYR A 100 2.03 13.03 -3.69
C TYR A 100 2.36 14.52 -3.69
N ASP A 101 1.33 15.34 -3.49
CA ASP A 101 1.45 16.79 -3.41
C ASP A 101 2.41 17.22 -2.30
N PHE A 102 2.38 16.57 -1.14
CA PHE A 102 3.31 16.83 -0.06
C PHE A 102 4.77 16.60 -0.50
N VAL A 103 5.05 15.45 -1.14
CA VAL A 103 6.41 15.14 -1.60
C VAL A 103 6.87 16.16 -2.64
N VAL A 104 6.05 16.45 -3.65
CA VAL A 104 6.40 17.37 -4.74
C VAL A 104 6.56 18.81 -4.23
N LYS A 105 5.67 19.29 -3.36
CA LYS A 105 5.68 20.70 -2.92
C LYS A 105 6.67 20.97 -1.79
N ARG A 106 6.88 20.01 -0.88
CA ARG A 106 7.65 20.24 0.36
C ARG A 106 8.96 19.46 0.43
N ARG A 107 9.11 18.37 -0.32
CA ARG A 107 10.27 17.47 -0.21
C ARG A 107 10.99 17.23 -1.53
N ALA A 108 10.61 17.91 -2.62
CA ALA A 108 11.22 17.74 -3.93
C ALA A 108 12.72 18.03 -3.95
N MET A 109 13.22 18.97 -3.13
CA MET A 109 14.67 19.22 -3.05
C MET A 109 15.46 18.02 -2.47
N PHE A 110 14.83 17.20 -1.63
CA PHE A 110 15.47 16.03 -1.00
C PHE A 110 15.33 14.77 -1.86
N VAL A 111 14.20 14.62 -2.54
CA VAL A 111 13.89 13.45 -3.39
C VAL A 111 14.38 13.63 -4.83
N GLY A 112 14.31 14.86 -5.34
CA GLY A 112 14.56 15.23 -6.73
C GLY A 112 15.94 14.85 -7.26
N PRO A 113 17.06 15.09 -6.54
CA PRO A 113 18.38 14.69 -7.02
C PRO A 113 18.50 13.17 -7.23
N ALA A 114 17.93 12.36 -6.33
CA ALA A 114 17.92 10.91 -6.47
C ALA A 114 17.02 10.46 -7.63
N ALA A 115 15.84 11.09 -7.79
CA ALA A 115 14.94 10.85 -8.91
C ALA A 115 15.61 11.17 -10.26
N LEU A 116 16.25 12.34 -10.37
CA LEU A 116 16.94 12.79 -11.58
C LEU A 116 18.09 11.84 -11.93
N ARG A 117 18.88 11.40 -10.94
CA ARG A 117 19.95 10.43 -11.16
C ARG A 117 19.42 9.09 -11.67
N GLY A 118 18.31 8.61 -11.12
CA GLY A 118 17.61 7.42 -11.61
C GLY A 118 17.14 7.60 -13.05
N LEU A 119 16.58 8.78 -13.36
CA LEU A 119 16.05 9.11 -14.68
C LEU A 119 17.13 9.19 -15.76
N VAL A 120 18.27 9.83 -15.46
CA VAL A 120 19.43 9.90 -16.37
C VAL A 120 19.96 8.51 -16.69
N ARG A 121 19.97 7.59 -15.71
CA ARG A 121 20.38 6.20 -15.92
C ARG A 121 19.36 5.38 -16.71
N ARG A 122 18.08 5.75 -16.65
CA ARG A 122 16.98 5.02 -17.27
C ARG A 122 15.96 5.99 -17.91
N PRO A 123 16.30 6.64 -19.03
CA PRO A 123 15.46 7.69 -19.62
C PRO A 123 14.08 7.18 -20.05
N ARG A 124 13.95 5.89 -20.38
CA ARG A 124 12.65 5.25 -20.67
C ARG A 124 11.67 5.27 -19.50
N VAL A 125 12.15 5.42 -18.26
CA VAL A 125 11.31 5.57 -17.06
C VAL A 125 10.60 6.93 -17.05
N ALA A 126 11.19 7.97 -17.67
CA ALA A 126 10.58 9.29 -17.77
C ALA A 126 9.27 9.26 -18.54
N VAL A 127 9.27 8.56 -19.68
CA VAL A 127 8.10 8.36 -20.53
C VAL A 127 6.99 7.69 -19.74
N LYS A 128 7.33 6.62 -19.00
CA LYS A 128 6.36 5.93 -18.15
C LYS A 128 5.81 6.81 -17.03
N LEU A 129 6.64 7.62 -16.35
CA LEU A 129 6.19 8.55 -15.30
C LEU A 129 5.19 9.60 -15.82
N LEU A 130 5.44 10.14 -17.01
CA LEU A 130 4.54 11.08 -17.69
C LEU A 130 3.19 10.43 -18.04
N GLU A 131 3.20 9.15 -18.44
CA GLU A 131 1.97 8.38 -18.64
C GLU A 131 1.21 8.14 -17.33
N THR A 132 1.90 7.95 -16.19
CA THR A 132 1.26 7.72 -14.87
C THR A 132 0.47 8.92 -14.40
N ALA A 133 1.03 10.12 -14.54
CA ALA A 133 0.37 11.36 -14.13
C ALA A 133 -0.99 11.54 -14.82
N ARG A 134 -1.13 11.03 -16.04
CA ARG A 134 -2.38 11.01 -16.81
C ARG A 134 -3.34 9.89 -16.40
N TYR A 135 -2.85 8.86 -15.69
CA TYR A 135 -3.57 7.63 -15.34
C TYR A 135 -4.01 7.54 -13.87
N PHE A 136 -3.56 8.44 -12.99
CA PHE A 136 -3.97 8.49 -11.57
C PHE A 136 -5.51 8.63 -11.37
N GLY A 137 -6.28 8.91 -12.43
CA GLY A 137 -7.74 8.90 -12.42
C GLY A 137 -8.40 7.54 -12.78
N VAL A 138 -7.63 6.48 -13.04
CA VAL A 138 -8.16 5.21 -13.59
C VAL A 138 -8.21 4.06 -12.57
N SER A 139 -7.70 4.25 -11.35
CA SER A 139 -7.99 3.30 -10.27
C SER A 139 -9.48 3.38 -9.94
N GLY A 140 -10.22 2.28 -10.04
CA GLY A 140 -11.61 2.21 -9.57
C GLY A 140 -11.73 2.66 -8.11
N ALA A 141 -12.95 3.03 -7.68
CA ALA A 141 -13.25 3.60 -6.36
C ALA A 141 -12.56 4.97 -6.09
N SER A 142 -12.87 5.96 -6.92
CA SER A 142 -12.43 7.35 -6.75
C SER A 142 -12.98 8.02 -5.48
N ASP A 143 -14.07 7.49 -4.93
CA ASP A 143 -14.68 7.87 -3.66
C ASP A 143 -13.86 7.42 -2.44
N VAL A 144 -13.00 6.40 -2.59
CA VAL A 144 -12.13 5.90 -1.52
C VAL A 144 -10.75 6.55 -1.61
N THR A 145 -10.47 7.46 -0.67
CA THR A 145 -9.22 8.25 -0.61
C THR A 145 -8.09 7.54 0.13
N ALA A 146 -8.41 6.71 1.13
CA ALA A 146 -7.40 5.99 1.89
C ALA A 146 -6.92 4.75 1.14
N GLU A 147 -5.62 4.52 1.15
CA GLU A 147 -4.99 3.47 0.35
C GLU A 147 -3.89 2.76 1.13
N SER A 148 -3.85 1.44 1.02
CA SER A 148 -2.69 0.63 1.41
C SER A 148 -1.84 0.40 0.17
N LEU A 149 -0.68 1.06 0.14
CA LEU A 149 0.12 1.29 -1.06
C LEU A 149 1.11 0.15 -1.33
N PHE A 150 1.93 -0.17 -0.33
CA PHE A 150 3.03 -1.12 -0.47
C PHE A 150 3.11 -2.01 0.76
N CYS A 151 3.27 -3.31 0.55
CA CYS A 151 3.47 -4.28 1.60
C CYS A 151 4.45 -5.33 1.11
N SER A 152 5.54 -5.55 1.86
CA SER A 152 6.60 -6.49 1.46
C SER A 152 7.30 -7.08 2.67
N PHE A 153 7.74 -8.32 2.55
CA PHE A 153 8.44 -9.08 3.57
C PHE A 153 9.57 -9.89 2.93
N VAL A 154 10.61 -10.19 3.71
CA VAL A 154 11.56 -11.25 3.35
C VAL A 154 10.84 -12.60 3.26
N GLU A 155 11.36 -13.49 2.41
CA GLU A 155 10.71 -14.77 2.11
C GLU A 155 10.55 -15.69 3.34
N ASP A 156 11.50 -15.62 4.28
CA ASP A 156 11.53 -16.41 5.52
C ASP A 156 10.37 -16.11 6.49
N LEU A 157 9.57 -15.07 6.22
CA LEU A 157 8.37 -14.74 6.98
C LEU A 157 7.09 -15.37 6.41
N ARG A 158 7.16 -16.08 5.28
CA ARG A 158 6.01 -16.79 4.71
C ARG A 158 5.47 -17.81 5.72
N GLY A 159 4.14 -17.92 5.81
CA GLY A 159 3.46 -18.84 6.73
C GLY A 159 3.37 -18.37 8.19
N LYS A 160 4.15 -17.36 8.62
CA LYS A 160 4.17 -16.85 10.00
C LYS A 160 3.06 -15.84 10.33
N ARG A 161 2.11 -15.61 9.41
CA ARG A 161 0.98 -14.67 9.55
C ARG A 161 1.37 -13.21 9.87
N VAL A 162 2.62 -12.81 9.64
CA VAL A 162 3.12 -11.44 9.88
C VAL A 162 2.35 -10.42 9.05
N SER A 163 2.04 -10.74 7.79
CA SER A 163 1.26 -9.87 6.91
C SER A 163 -0.12 -9.51 7.46
N GLY A 164 -0.81 -10.47 8.08
CA GLY A 164 -2.09 -10.21 8.73
C GLY A 164 -1.97 -9.22 9.88
N HIS A 165 -0.97 -9.38 10.74
CA HIS A 165 -0.75 -8.48 11.87
C HIS A 165 -0.41 -7.07 11.43
N ILE A 166 0.47 -6.90 10.45
CA ILE A 166 0.85 -5.56 10.00
C ILE A 166 -0.28 -4.88 9.19
N ASN A 167 -1.08 -5.65 8.43
CA ASN A 167 -2.30 -5.15 7.80
C ASN A 167 -3.29 -4.64 8.86
N LYS A 168 -3.49 -5.41 9.95
CA LYS A 168 -4.31 -4.98 11.09
C LYS A 168 -3.85 -3.63 11.62
N VAL A 169 -2.55 -3.48 11.87
CA VAL A 169 -1.99 -2.22 12.40
C VAL A 169 -2.27 -1.04 11.46
N LEU A 170 -2.10 -1.20 10.15
CA LEU A 170 -2.42 -0.13 9.20
C LEU A 170 -3.91 0.18 9.14
N PHE A 171 -4.77 -0.83 9.11
CA PHE A 171 -6.22 -0.63 8.99
C PHE A 171 -6.83 -0.04 10.26
N ASP A 172 -6.35 -0.48 11.42
CA ASP A 172 -6.71 0.12 12.71
C ASP A 172 -6.32 1.61 12.73
N GLU A 173 -5.11 1.95 12.25
CA GLU A 173 -4.64 3.34 12.14
C GLU A 173 -5.52 4.16 11.20
N LEU A 174 -5.80 3.67 9.99
CA LEU A 174 -6.65 4.38 9.03
C LEU A 174 -8.05 4.63 9.60
N TYR A 175 -8.61 3.65 10.32
CA TYR A 175 -9.91 3.81 10.96
C TYR A 175 -9.87 4.80 12.12
N ALA A 176 -8.80 4.77 12.93
CA ALA A 176 -8.57 5.76 13.98
C ALA A 176 -8.48 7.19 13.43
N ARG A 177 -7.92 7.35 12.23
CA ARG A 177 -7.85 8.61 11.47
C ARG A 177 -9.16 9.00 10.77
N GLY A 178 -10.26 8.29 11.04
CA GLY A 178 -11.61 8.65 10.59
C GLY A 178 -11.95 8.18 9.19
N LYS A 179 -11.16 7.27 8.59
CA LYS A 179 -11.50 6.69 7.29
C LYS A 179 -12.47 5.53 7.47
N SER A 180 -13.53 5.51 6.68
CA SER A 180 -14.51 4.41 6.67
C SER A 180 -14.11 3.27 5.76
N HIS A 181 -13.31 3.56 4.72
CA HIS A 181 -12.90 2.58 3.72
C HIS A 181 -11.42 2.71 3.42
N VAL A 182 -10.79 1.60 3.03
CA VAL A 182 -9.45 1.56 2.45
C VAL A 182 -9.49 0.80 1.14
N LYS A 183 -8.77 1.30 0.13
CA LYS A 183 -8.56 0.58 -1.14
C LYS A 183 -7.17 -0.01 -1.24
N ILE A 184 -7.06 -1.10 -1.99
CA ILE A 184 -5.80 -1.73 -2.38
C ILE A 184 -5.89 -2.10 -3.85
N THR A 185 -4.78 -1.91 -4.57
CA THR A 185 -4.64 -2.37 -5.95
C THR A 185 -3.55 -3.44 -6.02
N THR A 186 -3.82 -4.54 -6.71
CA THR A 186 -2.84 -5.59 -7.01
C THR A 186 -3.06 -6.14 -8.41
N GLU A 187 -2.10 -6.92 -8.92
CA GLU A 187 -2.26 -7.64 -10.19
C GLU A 187 -3.32 -8.76 -10.05
N VAL A 188 -4.11 -8.98 -11.10
CA VAL A 188 -5.15 -10.02 -11.14
C VAL A 188 -4.57 -11.43 -10.95
N ASP A 189 -3.36 -11.66 -11.45
CA ASP A 189 -2.64 -12.94 -11.36
C ASP A 189 -1.87 -13.13 -10.03
N ASN A 190 -1.84 -12.12 -9.15
CA ASN A 190 -1.22 -12.23 -7.84
C ASN A 190 -2.12 -13.00 -6.86
N GLU A 191 -2.25 -14.32 -7.07
CA GLU A 191 -3.15 -15.16 -6.31
C GLU A 191 -2.92 -15.11 -4.80
N GLY A 192 -1.66 -14.96 -4.37
CA GLY A 192 -1.30 -14.86 -2.96
C GLY A 192 -1.87 -13.61 -2.30
N ALA A 193 -1.73 -12.45 -2.96
CA ALA A 193 -2.33 -11.20 -2.49
C ALA A 193 -3.86 -11.27 -2.58
N ASN A 194 -4.42 -11.75 -3.69
CA ASN A 194 -5.87 -11.84 -3.88
C ASN A 194 -6.55 -12.73 -2.83
N ARG A 195 -5.99 -13.91 -2.54
CA ARG A 195 -6.49 -14.77 -1.44
C ARG A 195 -6.40 -14.08 -0.08
N GLN A 196 -5.31 -13.36 0.19
CA GLN A 196 -5.16 -12.63 1.46
C GLN A 196 -6.20 -11.52 1.59
N LEU A 197 -6.38 -10.68 0.56
CA LEU A 197 -7.36 -9.59 0.56
C LEU A 197 -8.79 -10.12 0.74
N GLN A 198 -9.18 -11.14 -0.01
CA GLN A 198 -10.48 -11.78 0.14
C GLN A 198 -10.67 -12.37 1.55
N SER A 199 -9.63 -12.98 2.14
CA SER A 199 -9.71 -13.51 3.50
C SER A 199 -9.95 -12.41 4.55
N TRP A 200 -9.59 -11.17 4.25
CA TRP A 200 -9.80 -9.97 5.07
C TRP A 200 -11.18 -9.34 4.90
N GLY A 201 -11.98 -9.82 3.93
CA GLY A 201 -13.29 -9.26 3.61
C GLY A 201 -13.23 -8.11 2.60
N PHE A 202 -12.12 -7.95 1.88
CA PHE A 202 -12.09 -7.00 0.78
C PHE A 202 -13.03 -7.43 -0.35
N GLU A 203 -13.80 -6.48 -0.85
CA GLU A 203 -14.69 -6.64 -1.99
C GLU A 203 -14.02 -6.09 -3.25
N GLN A 204 -14.14 -6.83 -4.35
CA GLN A 204 -13.64 -6.38 -5.64
C GLN A 204 -14.55 -5.25 -6.16
N ARG A 205 -13.96 -4.10 -6.48
CA ARG A 205 -14.67 -2.95 -7.07
C ARG A 205 -14.54 -2.86 -8.58
N GLY A 206 -13.46 -3.37 -9.16
CA GLY A 206 -13.26 -3.37 -10.61
C GLY A 206 -11.85 -3.77 -11.00
N THR A 207 -11.63 -3.90 -12.31
CA THR A 207 -10.30 -4.12 -12.90
C THR A 207 -9.95 -2.99 -13.85
N PHE A 208 -8.65 -2.78 -14.04
CA PHE A 208 -8.13 -1.80 -14.99
C PHE A 208 -6.76 -2.23 -15.49
N ARG A 209 -6.35 -1.71 -16.65
CA ARG A 209 -5.00 -1.96 -17.17
C ARG A 209 -4.04 -0.89 -16.68
N PHE A 210 -2.88 -1.33 -16.18
CA PHE A 210 -1.81 -0.44 -15.75
C PHE A 210 -0.47 -1.01 -16.21
N TYR A 211 0.25 -0.30 -17.08
CA TYR A 211 1.54 -0.72 -17.65
C TYR A 211 1.57 -2.13 -18.26
N GLY A 212 0.52 -2.48 -19.00
CA GLY A 212 0.40 -3.79 -19.66
C GLY A 212 0.05 -4.93 -18.71
N LYS A 213 -0.15 -4.64 -17.42
CA LYS A 213 -0.66 -5.59 -16.42
C LYS A 213 -2.14 -5.32 -16.17
N GLU A 214 -2.87 -6.38 -15.90
CA GLU A 214 -4.25 -6.28 -15.45
C GLU A 214 -4.26 -6.17 -13.93
N MET A 215 -4.83 -5.08 -13.44
CA MET A 215 -4.92 -4.75 -12.03
C MET A 215 -6.36 -4.92 -11.56
N VAL A 216 -6.53 -5.26 -10.30
CA VAL A 216 -7.81 -5.32 -9.60
C VAL A 216 -7.78 -4.37 -8.41
N THR A 217 -8.85 -3.58 -8.25
CA THR A 217 -9.10 -2.76 -7.08
C THR A 217 -9.99 -3.50 -6.10
N TYR A 218 -9.52 -3.58 -4.86
CA TYR A 218 -10.25 -4.10 -3.71
C TYR A 218 -10.56 -2.97 -2.73
N VAL A 219 -11.73 -3.02 -2.09
CA VAL A 219 -12.13 -2.08 -1.04
C VAL A 219 -12.59 -2.85 0.20
N LEU A 220 -12.17 -2.39 1.37
CA LEU A 220 -12.64 -2.88 2.67
C LEU A 220 -13.38 -1.76 3.39
N ASP A 221 -14.58 -2.06 3.89
CA ASP A 221 -15.25 -1.24 4.91
C ASP A 221 -14.60 -1.51 6.27
N LEU A 222 -13.90 -0.51 6.79
CA LEU A 222 -13.16 -0.59 8.05
C LEU A 222 -14.09 -0.65 9.26
N GLY A 223 -15.26 -0.02 9.20
CA GLY A 223 -16.23 0.00 10.30
C GLY A 223 -17.08 -1.26 10.39
N ALA A 224 -17.32 -1.93 9.26
CA ALA A 224 -18.04 -3.20 9.20
C ALA A 224 -17.14 -4.42 9.43
N SER A 225 -15.81 -4.27 9.32
CA SER A 225 -14.88 -5.40 9.45
C SER A 225 -14.66 -5.81 10.91
N PRO A 226 -14.93 -7.08 11.29
CA PRO A 226 -14.68 -7.57 12.64
C PRO A 226 -13.18 -7.77 12.96
N ARG A 227 -12.29 -7.40 12.04
CA ARG A 227 -10.83 -7.51 12.19
C ARG A 227 -10.17 -6.16 12.51
N VAL A 228 -10.92 -5.06 12.34
CA VAL A 228 -10.42 -3.70 12.45
C VAL A 228 -10.98 -3.07 13.72
N GLU A 229 -10.12 -2.37 14.44
CA GLU A 229 -10.44 -1.63 15.66
C GLU A 229 -10.00 -0.18 15.49
N ARG A 230 -10.71 0.76 16.10
CA ARG A 230 -10.40 2.19 15.98
C ARG A 230 -9.26 2.59 16.90
N ILE A 231 -8.04 2.12 16.63
CA ILE A 231 -6.86 2.30 17.48
C ILE A 231 -5.67 2.84 16.67
N SER A 232 -5.10 3.96 17.11
CA SER A 232 -3.90 4.53 16.50
C SER A 232 -2.62 3.97 17.14
N ARG A 233 -1.63 3.65 16.31
CA ARG A 233 -0.31 3.10 16.68
C ARG A 233 0.85 3.84 16.03
N HIS A 234 0.57 4.72 15.06
CA HIS A 234 1.57 5.59 14.45
C HIS A 234 1.90 6.78 15.38
N PRO A 235 3.13 7.36 15.34
CA PRO A 235 3.42 8.59 16.04
C PRO A 235 2.39 9.64 15.63
N THR A 236 1.71 10.19 16.63
CA THR A 236 0.95 11.42 16.49
C THR A 236 1.96 12.55 16.35
N VAL A 237 1.97 13.20 15.19
CA VAL A 237 2.71 14.45 14.94
C VAL A 237 2.18 15.53 15.86
#